data_AF-A0A6S7DXC2-F1
#
_entry.id   AF-A0A6S7DXC2-F1
#
_cell.length_a   1.000
_cell.length_b   1.000
_cell.length_c   1.000
_cell.angle_alpha   90.00
_cell.angle_beta   90.00
_cell.angle_gamma   90.00
#
_symmetry.space_group_name_H-M   'P 1'
#
loop_
_entity.id
_entity.type
_entity.pdbx_description
1 polymer ?
#
loop_
_entity_poly.entity_id
_entity_poly.type
_entity_poly.pdbx_seq_one_letter_code
_entity_poly.pdbx_strand_id
1 'polypeptide(L)'
;MNQAGNMALRAPQDWVATASQAGAAIARSFTARPVAAPQGARRSLHAQNPEGHGMTREESDQVEALIMEWYHWSRGYRPQLGVGKVSAFARGMVSEEAYDDEDVDARLAATRGEQTELCIDELPWQQRSAIGVHAGNKAAGARVFSNPRLTPAQQHAAYQEAKAALLPALRRRALVTAPPARPSIR
;
A
#
# COMPACT_ATOMS: atom_id res chain seq x y z
N MET A 1 -23.11 59.47 -17.57
CA MET A 1 -21.98 59.71 -16.66
C MET A 1 -21.60 58.39 -15.99
N ASN A 2 -20.44 57.88 -16.38
CA ASN A 2 -19.48 56.97 -15.72
C ASN A 2 -19.99 55.58 -15.24
N GLN A 3 -19.71 54.49 -15.96
CA GLN A 3 -18.46 53.70 -15.99
C GLN A 3 -17.98 53.17 -14.63
N ALA A 4 -18.30 51.90 -14.38
CA ALA A 4 -17.53 50.89 -13.65
C ALA A 4 -18.19 49.55 -14.05
N GLY A 5 -17.55 48.51 -14.55
CA GLY A 5 -16.19 48.02 -14.41
C GLY A 5 -16.31 46.50 -14.55
N ASN A 6 -16.45 46.05 -15.80
CA ASN A 6 -16.64 44.66 -16.20
C ASN A 6 -15.34 43.87 -15.94
N MET A 7 -15.25 43.10 -14.85
CA MET A 7 -14.15 42.16 -14.61
C MET A 7 -14.61 40.72 -14.81
N ALA A 8 -14.54 40.28 -16.06
CA ALA A 8 -14.59 38.89 -16.46
C ALA A 8 -13.23 38.23 -16.13
N LEU A 9 -13.19 37.36 -15.11
CA LEU A 9 -12.04 36.49 -14.87
C LEU A 9 -12.10 35.30 -15.85
N ARG A 10 -11.51 35.53 -17.02
CA ARG A 10 -11.27 34.52 -18.06
C ARG A 10 -10.09 33.66 -17.62
N ALA A 11 -10.34 32.37 -17.36
CA ALA A 11 -9.29 31.39 -17.11
C ALA A 11 -8.40 31.21 -18.36
N PRO A 12 -7.06 31.17 -18.22
CA PRO A 12 -6.19 30.80 -19.33
C PRO A 12 -6.37 29.31 -19.66
N GLN A 13 -7.01 29.09 -20.80
CA GLN A 13 -6.98 27.87 -21.60
C GLN A 13 -5.57 27.83 -22.21
N ASP A 14 -4.68 26.95 -21.76
CA ASP A 14 -3.47 26.50 -22.49
C ASP A 14 -2.60 25.60 -21.59
N TRP A 15 -3.01 24.36 -21.32
CA TRP A 15 -2.08 23.31 -20.84
C TRP A 15 -2.48 21.89 -21.24
N VAL A 16 -3.07 21.73 -22.43
CA VAL A 16 -3.16 20.42 -23.07
C VAL A 16 -2.17 20.38 -24.24
N ALA A 17 -1.23 19.44 -24.11
CA ALA A 17 -0.35 18.87 -25.14
C ALA A 17 0.85 19.68 -25.60
N THR A 18 2.06 19.32 -25.14
CA THR A 18 3.14 18.86 -26.04
C THR A 18 4.27 18.12 -25.29
N ALA A 19 4.70 17.00 -25.89
CA ALA A 19 6.03 16.38 -25.89
C ALA A 19 6.62 15.90 -24.54
N SER A 20 6.78 14.59 -24.28
CA SER A 20 7.61 13.61 -25.01
C SER A 20 9.10 13.94 -24.98
N GLN A 21 9.88 12.95 -24.51
CA GLN A 21 11.36 12.82 -24.57
C GLN A 21 12.19 13.53 -23.49
N ALA A 22 12.52 12.79 -22.42
CA ALA A 22 13.83 12.84 -21.77
C ALA A 22 14.00 11.61 -20.88
N GLY A 23 15.01 10.76 -21.15
CA GLY A 23 15.32 9.63 -20.29
C GLY A 23 16.07 8.45 -20.91
N ALA A 24 16.61 8.58 -22.12
CA ALA A 24 17.62 7.65 -22.64
C ALA A 24 19.00 8.29 -22.46
N ALA A 25 19.86 7.67 -21.64
CA ALA A 25 21.32 7.54 -21.81
C ALA A 25 22.04 7.36 -20.46
N ILE A 26 22.29 6.12 -20.04
CA ILE A 26 23.57 5.76 -19.41
C ILE A 26 24.00 4.41 -20.01
N ALA A 27 24.78 4.48 -21.08
CA ALA A 27 25.57 3.36 -21.58
C ALA A 27 27.05 3.72 -21.38
N ARG A 28 27.74 2.93 -20.55
CA ARG A 28 29.21 2.83 -20.55
C ARG A 28 29.58 1.36 -20.46
N SER A 29 29.69 0.75 -21.64
CA SER A 29 30.79 -0.11 -22.09
C SER A 29 31.55 -0.89 -21.00
N PHE A 30 31.28 -2.20 -20.93
CA PHE A 30 32.27 -3.20 -20.55
C PHE A 30 32.43 -4.18 -21.72
N THR A 31 33.69 -4.37 -22.10
CA THR A 31 34.14 -5.10 -23.29
C THR A 31 33.87 -6.61 -23.20
N ALA A 32 33.45 -7.17 -24.32
CA ALA A 32 33.20 -8.60 -24.52
C ALA A 32 34.47 -9.47 -24.36
N ARG A 33 34.28 -10.68 -23.85
CA ARG A 33 35.22 -11.81 -23.97
C ARG A 33 34.41 -13.09 -24.25
N PRO A 34 34.58 -13.76 -25.39
CA PRO A 34 33.86 -14.99 -25.70
C PRO A 34 34.63 -16.20 -25.17
N VAL A 35 33.96 -17.10 -24.46
CA VAL A 35 34.43 -18.47 -24.21
C VAL A 35 33.27 -19.43 -24.45
N ALA A 36 33.59 -20.48 -25.19
CA ALA A 36 32.68 -21.45 -25.80
C ALA A 36 31.86 -22.27 -24.80
N ALA A 37 30.67 -22.69 -25.26
CA ALA A 37 29.75 -23.58 -24.59
C ALA A 37 30.22 -25.05 -24.58
N PRO A 38 29.84 -25.82 -23.54
CA PRO A 38 29.53 -27.23 -23.70
C PRO A 38 28.01 -27.44 -23.66
N GLN A 39 27.51 -28.09 -24.69
CA GLN A 39 26.15 -28.62 -24.79
C GLN A 39 25.98 -29.76 -23.79
N GLY A 40 24.92 -29.71 -22.99
CA GLY A 40 24.60 -30.78 -22.05
C GLY A 40 23.13 -30.72 -21.61
N ALA A 41 22.38 -31.73 -22.05
CA ALA A 41 21.13 -32.20 -21.47
C ALA A 41 19.91 -31.26 -21.50
N ARG A 42 19.11 -31.43 -22.55
CA ARG A 42 17.64 -31.33 -22.48
C ARG A 42 17.13 -32.08 -21.24
N ARG A 43 16.50 -31.37 -20.31
CA ARG A 43 15.36 -31.90 -19.54
C ARG A 43 14.32 -30.80 -19.46
N SER A 44 13.35 -30.93 -20.36
CA SER A 44 12.02 -30.37 -20.24
C SER A 44 11.47 -30.60 -18.84
N LEU A 45 11.52 -29.57 -18.00
CA LEU A 45 10.69 -29.47 -16.80
C LEU A 45 9.31 -29.04 -17.29
N HIS A 46 8.52 -30.03 -17.72
CA HIS A 46 7.09 -29.86 -17.79
C HIS A 46 6.57 -29.57 -16.38
N ALA A 47 5.79 -28.48 -16.32
CA ALA A 47 4.62 -28.32 -15.47
C ALA A 47 4.84 -28.48 -13.97
N GLN A 48 5.08 -27.36 -13.30
CA GLN A 48 4.24 -26.93 -12.17
C GLN A 48 4.18 -25.39 -12.20
N ASN A 49 3.36 -24.84 -13.10
CA ASN A 49 2.77 -23.53 -12.85
C ASN A 49 1.75 -23.82 -11.73
N PRO A 50 1.96 -23.45 -10.45
CA PRO A 50 0.85 -23.49 -9.53
C PRO A 50 -0.13 -22.49 -10.10
N GLU A 51 -1.20 -23.04 -10.68
CA GLU A 51 -2.42 -22.38 -11.10
C GLU A 51 -2.50 -20.96 -10.56
N GLY A 52 -2.64 -19.98 -11.46
CA GLY A 52 -3.01 -18.61 -11.12
C GLY A 52 -4.39 -18.57 -10.47
N HIS A 53 -4.52 -19.16 -9.28
CA HIS A 53 -5.62 -18.92 -8.38
C HIS A 53 -5.43 -17.48 -7.94
N GLY A 54 -6.29 -16.62 -8.49
CA GLY A 54 -6.53 -15.32 -7.90
C GLY A 54 -6.78 -15.46 -6.40
N MET A 55 -6.58 -14.36 -5.67
CA MET A 55 -6.77 -14.27 -4.22
C MET A 55 -7.94 -15.11 -3.73
N THR A 56 -7.71 -16.01 -2.77
CA THR A 56 -8.81 -16.80 -2.19
C THR A 56 -9.68 -15.91 -1.30
N ARG A 57 -10.89 -16.40 -0.94
CA ARG A 57 -11.77 -15.66 -0.03
C ARG A 57 -11.11 -15.43 1.33
N GLU A 58 -10.45 -16.44 1.87
CA GLU A 58 -9.76 -16.38 3.16
C GLU A 58 -8.58 -15.39 3.10
N GLU A 59 -7.87 -15.33 1.99
CA GLU A 59 -6.80 -14.34 1.79
C GLU A 59 -7.37 -12.94 1.64
N SER A 60 -8.48 -12.78 0.92
CA SER A 60 -9.21 -11.52 0.83
C SER A 60 -9.63 -11.03 2.21
N ASP A 61 -10.11 -11.92 3.08
CA ASP A 61 -10.54 -11.58 4.43
C ASP A 61 -9.34 -11.21 5.33
N GLN A 62 -8.22 -11.92 5.21
CA GLN A 62 -6.97 -11.58 5.91
C GLN A 62 -6.42 -10.21 5.48
N VAL A 63 -6.38 -9.94 4.16
CA VAL A 63 -5.95 -8.64 3.62
C VAL A 63 -6.87 -7.52 4.14
N GLU A 64 -8.17 -7.76 4.16
CA GLU A 64 -9.16 -6.81 4.67
C GLU A 64 -8.95 -6.50 6.16
N ALA A 65 -8.68 -7.54 6.97
CA ALA A 65 -8.40 -7.38 8.39
C ALA A 65 -7.13 -6.54 8.62
N LEU A 66 -6.06 -6.82 7.87
CA LEU A 66 -4.83 -6.04 7.92
C LEU A 66 -5.02 -4.58 7.51
N ILE A 67 -5.82 -4.32 6.47
CA ILE A 67 -6.16 -2.95 6.07
C ILE A 67 -6.87 -2.20 7.20
N MET A 68 -7.79 -2.85 7.92
CA MET A 68 -8.48 -2.23 9.04
C MET A 68 -7.54 -1.99 10.23
N GLU A 69 -6.69 -2.96 10.56
CA GLU A 69 -5.67 -2.83 11.61
C GLU A 69 -4.72 -1.65 11.31
N TRP A 70 -4.19 -1.61 10.08
CA TRP A 70 -3.37 -0.50 9.59
C TRP A 70 -4.10 0.84 9.66
N TYR A 71 -5.38 0.91 9.29
CA TYR A 71 -6.16 2.14 9.33
C TYR A 71 -6.30 2.68 10.77
N HIS A 72 -6.56 1.80 11.74
CA HIS A 72 -6.64 2.20 13.14
C HIS A 72 -5.28 2.61 13.70
N TRP A 73 -4.22 1.88 13.37
CA TRP A 73 -2.85 2.21 13.78
C TRP A 73 -2.36 3.55 13.20
N SER A 74 -2.51 3.77 11.89
CA SER A 74 -2.01 4.97 11.19
C SER A 74 -2.64 6.27 11.69
N ARG A 75 -3.90 6.23 12.15
CA ARG A 75 -4.59 7.37 12.79
C ARG A 75 -3.94 7.79 14.11
N GLY A 76 -3.47 6.82 14.90
CA GLY A 76 -2.79 7.02 16.17
C GLY A 76 -1.29 7.24 16.04
N TYR A 77 -0.69 6.87 14.91
CA TYR A 77 0.74 6.96 14.67
C TYR A 77 1.25 8.39 14.82
N ARG A 78 2.31 8.55 15.63
CA ARG A 78 3.01 9.82 15.84
C ARG A 78 4.51 9.57 15.66
N PRO A 79 5.12 10.12 14.60
CA PRO A 79 6.56 9.95 14.40
C PRO A 79 7.32 10.61 15.55
N GLN A 80 8.44 10.00 15.96
CA GLN A 80 9.32 10.57 16.97
C GLN A 80 10.12 11.74 16.36
N LEU A 81 9.61 12.95 16.50
CA LEU A 81 10.25 14.18 16.00
C LEU A 81 11.36 14.72 16.93
N GLY A 82 11.88 13.90 17.85
CA GLY A 82 12.88 14.30 18.85
C GLY A 82 12.33 15.19 19.99
N VAL A 83 11.02 15.46 20.02
CA VAL A 83 10.34 16.14 21.13
C VAL A 83 9.70 15.12 22.06
N GLY A 84 9.76 15.38 23.38
CA GLY A 84 9.16 14.50 24.38
C GLY A 84 7.65 14.36 24.17
N LYS A 85 7.12 13.14 24.36
CA LYS A 85 5.67 12.84 24.28
C LYS A 85 4.83 13.56 25.36
N VAL A 86 5.49 14.01 26.42
CA VAL A 86 4.89 14.62 27.61
C VAL A 86 4.97 16.13 27.49
N SER A 87 3.89 16.82 27.87
CA SER A 87 3.88 18.29 27.92
C SER A 87 4.99 18.81 28.84
N ALA A 88 5.44 20.05 28.62
CA ALA A 88 6.45 20.65 29.50
C ALA A 88 6.02 20.68 30.98
N PHE A 89 4.71 20.72 31.25
CA PHE A 89 4.11 20.78 32.57
C PHE A 89 3.97 19.43 33.27
N ALA A 90 4.01 18.31 32.53
CA ALA A 90 3.88 16.96 33.08
C ALA A 90 5.21 16.20 33.14
N ARG A 91 6.33 16.85 32.81
CA ARG A 91 7.67 16.27 32.93
C ARG A 91 7.97 15.91 34.38
N GLY A 92 8.32 14.65 34.65
CA GLY A 92 8.63 14.13 35.99
C GLY A 92 7.46 13.44 36.70
N MET A 93 6.26 13.46 36.11
CA MET A 93 5.15 12.64 36.56
C MET A 93 5.34 11.21 36.03
N VAL A 94 5.39 10.23 36.91
CA VAL A 94 5.49 8.80 36.57
C VAL A 94 4.24 8.11 37.09
N SER A 95 3.51 7.40 36.23
CA SER A 95 2.44 6.50 36.72
C SER A 95 3.08 5.24 37.27
N GLU A 96 2.58 4.75 38.41
CA GLU A 96 3.14 3.58 39.11
C GLU A 96 2.66 2.24 38.51
N GLU A 97 1.70 2.26 37.59
CA GLU A 97 1.27 1.06 36.85
C GLU A 97 2.36 0.55 35.90
N ALA A 98 3.10 -0.46 36.38
CA ALA A 98 4.07 -1.24 35.63
C ALA A 98 3.37 -2.28 34.72
N TYR A 99 3.87 -2.33 33.49
CA TYR A 99 3.46 -3.14 32.34
C TYR A 99 4.07 -4.56 32.33
N ASP A 100 3.44 -5.50 31.62
CA ASP A 100 4.19 -6.58 30.94
C ASP A 100 3.49 -7.06 29.65
N ASP A 101 2.21 -7.50 29.70
CA ASP A 101 1.59 -8.16 28.53
C ASP A 101 0.93 -7.20 27.51
N GLU A 102 0.24 -6.15 27.95
CA GLU A 102 -0.43 -5.18 27.04
C GLU A 102 0.58 -4.45 26.13
N ASP A 103 1.82 -4.29 26.59
CA ASP A 103 2.88 -3.65 25.82
C ASP A 103 3.39 -4.50 24.66
N VAL A 104 3.39 -5.83 24.82
CA VAL A 104 3.85 -6.75 23.77
C VAL A 104 2.86 -6.76 22.61
N ASP A 105 1.57 -6.89 22.89
CA ASP A 105 0.52 -6.88 21.87
C ASP A 105 0.47 -5.53 21.14
N ALA A 106 0.57 -4.42 21.87
CA ALA A 106 0.63 -3.08 21.29
C ALA A 106 1.85 -2.92 20.36
N ARG A 107 3.02 -3.46 20.77
CA ARG A 107 4.25 -3.42 19.95
C ARG A 107 4.15 -4.31 18.71
N LEU A 108 3.52 -5.48 18.82
CA LEU A 108 3.28 -6.38 17.68
C LEU A 108 2.31 -5.75 16.68
N ALA A 109 1.21 -5.16 17.16
CA ALA A 109 0.26 -4.42 16.32
C ALA A 109 0.93 -3.22 15.64
N ALA A 110 1.78 -2.48 16.37
CA ALA A 110 2.54 -1.38 15.78
C ALA A 110 3.48 -1.84 14.67
N THR A 111 4.24 -2.92 14.91
CA THR A 111 5.13 -3.52 13.91
C THR A 111 4.34 -3.97 12.68
N ARG A 112 3.17 -4.58 12.88
CA ARG A 112 2.30 -5.03 11.78
C ARG A 112 1.72 -3.86 10.98
N GLY A 113 1.31 -2.79 11.66
CA GLY A 113 0.88 -1.54 11.06
C GLY A 113 1.97 -0.94 10.17
N GLU A 114 3.21 -0.84 10.68
CA GLU A 114 4.36 -0.34 9.92
C GLU A 114 4.66 -1.20 8.68
N GLN A 115 4.68 -2.52 8.81
CA GLN A 115 4.92 -3.41 7.67
C GLN A 115 3.81 -3.32 6.61
N THR A 116 2.56 -3.08 7.04
CA THR A 116 1.42 -2.90 6.14
C THR A 116 1.49 -1.55 5.42
N GLU A 117 1.85 -0.47 6.12
CA GLU A 117 2.08 0.86 5.53
C GLU A 117 3.12 0.79 4.40
N LEU A 118 4.26 0.12 4.64
CA LEU A 118 5.30 -0.05 3.62
C LEU A 118 4.78 -0.75 2.36
N CYS A 119 3.89 -1.74 2.50
CA CYS A 119 3.28 -2.39 1.34
C CYS A 119 2.29 -1.47 0.61
N ILE A 120 1.55 -0.66 1.35
CA ILE A 120 0.59 0.30 0.78
C ILE A 120 1.32 1.41 0.03
N ASP A 121 2.44 1.91 0.56
CA ASP A 121 3.25 2.97 -0.07
C ASP A 121 3.82 2.60 -1.44
N GLU A 122 4.05 1.30 -1.69
CA GLU A 122 4.49 0.78 -2.99
C GLU A 122 3.39 0.84 -4.07
N LEU A 123 2.12 1.03 -3.69
CA LEU A 123 1.01 1.05 -4.62
C LEU A 123 0.88 2.38 -5.38
N PRO A 124 0.30 2.37 -6.59
CA PRO A 124 -0.17 3.57 -7.27
C PRO A 124 -1.11 4.40 -6.37
N TRP A 125 -1.06 5.73 -6.53
CA TRP A 125 -1.81 6.64 -5.65
C TRP A 125 -3.34 6.39 -5.68
N GLN A 126 -3.88 5.93 -6.81
CA GLN A 126 -5.30 5.58 -6.94
C GLN A 126 -5.69 4.42 -6.01
N GLN A 127 -4.84 3.40 -5.94
CA GLN A 127 -5.04 2.23 -5.09
C GLN A 127 -4.90 2.59 -3.61
N ARG A 128 -3.90 3.40 -3.25
CA ARG A 128 -3.75 3.95 -1.89
C ARG A 128 -4.96 4.76 -1.46
N SER A 129 -5.42 5.67 -2.33
CA SER A 129 -6.64 6.45 -2.09
C SER A 129 -7.87 5.54 -1.96
N ALA A 130 -7.93 4.45 -2.74
CA ALA A 130 -9.01 3.49 -2.67
C ALA A 130 -9.09 2.79 -1.32
N ILE A 131 -7.95 2.33 -0.81
CA ILE A 131 -7.82 1.72 0.51
C ILE A 131 -8.27 2.70 1.60
N GLY A 132 -7.76 3.94 1.59
CA GLY A 132 -8.08 4.92 2.63
C GLY A 132 -9.57 5.27 2.71
N VAL A 133 -10.22 5.48 1.56
CA VAL A 133 -11.66 5.76 1.49
C VAL A 133 -12.48 4.56 1.95
N HIS A 134 -12.10 3.34 1.54
CA HIS A 134 -12.80 2.12 1.93
C HIS A 134 -12.68 1.88 3.43
N ALA A 135 -11.46 1.90 3.97
CA ALA A 135 -11.20 1.68 5.39
C ALA A 135 -11.88 2.76 6.26
N GLY A 136 -11.83 4.02 5.85
CA GLY A 136 -12.50 5.11 6.55
C GLY A 136 -14.02 4.97 6.59
N ASN A 137 -14.64 4.60 5.47
CA ASN A 137 -16.08 4.37 5.42
C ASN A 137 -16.50 3.14 6.23
N LYS A 138 -15.70 2.08 6.20
CA LYS A 138 -15.94 0.87 6.97
C LYS A 138 -15.82 1.13 8.46
N ALA A 139 -14.80 1.87 8.90
CA ALA A 139 -14.65 2.29 10.29
C ALA A 139 -15.79 3.22 10.76
N ALA A 140 -16.29 4.09 9.88
CA ALA A 140 -17.41 4.97 10.20
C ALA A 140 -18.77 4.27 10.17
N GLY A 141 -18.88 3.08 9.58
CA GLY A 141 -20.17 2.41 9.33
C GLY A 141 -21.07 3.14 8.32
N ALA A 142 -20.54 4.15 7.62
CA ALA A 142 -21.28 5.00 6.71
C ALA A 142 -20.39 5.50 5.55
N ARG A 143 -21.01 5.92 4.45
CA ARG A 143 -20.30 6.49 3.29
C ARG A 143 -19.98 7.97 3.52
N VAL A 144 -18.96 8.24 4.33
CA VAL A 144 -18.51 9.60 4.71
C VAL A 144 -17.45 10.15 3.74
N PHE A 145 -16.54 9.28 3.32
CA PHE A 145 -15.42 9.60 2.43
C PHE A 145 -15.75 9.22 0.98
N SER A 146 -15.30 10.06 0.06
CA SER A 146 -15.36 9.80 -1.38
C SER A 146 -14.14 10.39 -2.08
N ASN A 147 -13.78 9.81 -3.22
CA ASN A 147 -12.74 10.35 -4.09
C ASN A 147 -13.42 11.10 -5.24
N PRO A 148 -13.30 12.44 -5.33
CA PRO A 148 -13.96 13.21 -6.39
C PRO A 148 -13.37 12.95 -7.79
N ARG A 149 -12.19 12.33 -7.89
CA ARG A 149 -11.51 12.02 -9.16
C ARG A 149 -11.93 10.68 -9.75
N LEU A 150 -12.60 9.82 -8.98
CA LEU A 150 -13.02 8.49 -9.40
C LEU A 150 -14.53 8.33 -9.17
N THR A 151 -15.21 7.76 -10.15
CA THR A 151 -16.60 7.32 -9.94
C THR A 151 -16.66 6.23 -8.85
N PRO A 152 -17.82 6.01 -8.20
CA PRO A 152 -17.95 4.93 -7.21
C PRO A 152 -17.57 3.54 -7.73
N ALA A 153 -17.86 3.26 -9.02
CA ALA A 153 -17.49 2.00 -9.65
C ALA A 153 -15.96 1.89 -9.84
N GLN A 154 -15.31 2.95 -10.32
CA GLN A 154 -13.84 2.99 -10.45
C GLN A 154 -13.15 2.93 -9.09
N GLN A 155 -13.71 3.56 -8.07
CA GLN A 155 -13.23 3.49 -6.70
C GLN A 155 -13.25 2.04 -6.18
N HIS A 156 -14.34 1.31 -6.42
CA HIS A 156 -14.45 -0.09 -6.04
C HIS A 156 -13.47 -0.97 -6.84
N ALA A 157 -13.35 -0.76 -8.15
CA ALA A 157 -12.39 -1.47 -8.99
C ALA A 157 -10.95 -1.24 -8.52
N ALA A 158 -10.57 0.01 -8.28
CA ALA A 158 -9.25 0.36 -7.75
C ALA A 158 -8.99 -0.28 -6.38
N TYR A 159 -10.02 -0.44 -5.53
CA TYR A 159 -9.90 -1.15 -4.26
C TYR A 159 -9.63 -2.66 -4.46
N GLN A 160 -10.35 -3.31 -5.38
CA GLN A 160 -10.12 -4.74 -5.67
C GLN A 160 -8.73 -4.97 -6.28
N GLU A 161 -8.31 -4.11 -7.20
CA GLU A 161 -6.96 -4.12 -7.75
C GLU A 161 -5.89 -3.91 -6.67
N ALA A 162 -6.14 -2.99 -5.72
CA ALA A 162 -5.25 -2.75 -4.60
C ALA A 162 -5.07 -3.99 -3.73
N LYS A 163 -6.16 -4.71 -3.41
CA LYS A 163 -6.08 -5.98 -2.66
C LYS A 163 -5.22 -6.99 -3.40
N ALA A 164 -5.46 -7.17 -4.70
CA ALA A 164 -4.70 -8.11 -5.54
C ALA A 164 -3.21 -7.74 -5.60
N ALA A 165 -2.89 -6.45 -5.71
CA ALA A 165 -1.52 -5.94 -5.75
C ALA A 165 -0.79 -6.05 -4.39
N LEU A 166 -1.51 -5.88 -3.27
CA LEU A 166 -0.96 -6.00 -1.93
C LEU A 166 -0.57 -7.43 -1.57
N LEU A 167 -1.39 -8.41 -1.97
CA LEU A 167 -1.26 -9.79 -1.51
C LEU A 167 0.14 -10.39 -1.68
N PRO A 168 0.84 -10.25 -2.83
CA PRO A 168 2.21 -10.75 -2.96
C PRO A 168 3.19 -10.12 -1.95
N ALA A 169 3.08 -8.82 -1.68
CA ALA A 169 3.95 -8.13 -0.74
C ALA A 169 3.68 -8.58 0.71
N LEU A 170 2.41 -8.72 1.07
CA LEU A 170 2.00 -9.20 2.39
C LEU A 170 2.43 -10.66 2.64
N ARG A 171 2.33 -11.52 1.62
CA ARG A 171 2.84 -12.92 1.70
C ARG A 171 4.36 -12.95 1.91
N ARG A 172 5.13 -12.13 1.18
CA ARG A 172 6.60 -12.06 1.36
C ARG A 172 7.01 -11.64 2.77
N ARG A 173 6.18 -10.84 3.45
CA ARG A 173 6.39 -10.38 4.83
C ARG A 173 5.74 -11.29 5.89
N ALA A 174 5.19 -12.43 5.48
CA ALA A 174 4.46 -13.38 6.34
C ALA A 174 3.28 -12.75 7.11
N LEU A 175 2.65 -11.71 6.55
CA LEU A 175 1.48 -11.05 7.13
C LEU A 175 0.17 -11.75 6.77
N VAL A 176 0.15 -12.46 5.63
CA VAL A 176 -0.99 -13.27 5.16
C VAL A 176 -0.51 -14.70 4.99
N THR A 177 -1.24 -15.64 5.59
CA THR A 177 -0.96 -17.07 5.48
C THR A 177 -1.75 -17.64 4.31
N ALA A 178 -1.05 -18.24 3.35
CA ALA A 178 -1.69 -19.00 2.28
C ALA A 178 -2.45 -20.20 2.88
N PRO A 179 -3.61 -20.57 2.33
CA PRO A 179 -4.33 -21.75 2.80
C PRO A 179 -3.42 -22.99 2.75
N PRO A 180 -3.46 -23.87 3.76
CA PRO A 180 -2.62 -25.06 3.77
C PRO A 180 -2.94 -25.91 2.53
N ALA A 181 -1.92 -26.29 1.77
CA ALA A 181 -2.06 -27.23 0.66
C ALA A 181 -2.61 -28.55 1.25
N ARG A 182 -3.85 -28.91 0.92
CA ARG A 182 -4.43 -30.18 1.37
C ARG A 182 -3.50 -31.31 0.89
N PRO A 183 -3.00 -32.19 1.78
CA PRO A 183 -2.19 -33.31 1.34
C PRO A 183 -3.07 -34.20 0.45
N SER A 184 -2.63 -34.39 -0.80
CA SER A 184 -3.26 -35.33 -1.72
C SER A 184 -3.06 -36.73 -1.14
N ILE A 185 -4.13 -37.28 -0.58
CA ILE A 185 -4.16 -38.68 -0.14
C ILE A 185 -4.07 -39.52 -1.42
N ARG A 186 -2.97 -40.26 -1.55
CA ARG A 186 -2.72 -41.20 -2.63
C ARG A 186 -3.18 -42.60 -2.25
#